data_AF-A0A934EZP7-F1
#
_entry.id   AF-A0A934EZP7-F1
#
_cell.length_a   1.000
_cell.length_b   1.000
_cell.length_c   1.000
_cell.angle_alpha   90.00
_cell.angle_beta   90.00
_cell.angle_gamma   90.00
#
_symmetry.space_group_name_H-M   'P 1'
#
loop_
_entity.id
_entity.type
_entity.pdbx_description
1 polymer ?
#
loop_
_entity_poly.entity_id
_entity_poly.type
_entity_poly.pdbx_seq_one_letter_code
_entity_poly.pdbx_strand_id
1 'polypeptide(L)'
;METTPSVENRAKFRRRNAVTLKLLFVAGLVLGLLVPLQLVNVLRQERAENRWRALHPEAAAPGVVTVPARRSPADIAVRRVDPKDEVALEGYRMVERSLKHGALVLALVFTAFFLFEVLASLRLHPVHYGLVGAALCLFYLALLALGEILQPGPAYVGAASASSLLITLYSGAVLRTWVRAGLIAGLLGAVHSVLYVVLRMEEFALLAGTAALFAALGAVMFFTRKIDWFAHEEGSPIPPLPAS
;
A
#
# COMPACT_ATOMS: atom_id res chain seq x y z
N MET A 1 18.49 38.16 37.51
CA MET A 1 19.02 37.02 36.74
C MET A 1 17.81 36.34 36.12
N GLU A 2 17.45 36.73 34.90
CA GLU A 2 16.24 36.25 34.21
C GLU A 2 16.33 34.75 33.92
N THR A 3 15.42 33.97 34.49
CA THR A 3 15.21 32.58 34.10
C THR A 3 14.53 32.57 32.73
N THR A 4 15.30 32.29 31.68
CA THR A 4 14.82 32.28 30.29
C THR A 4 13.60 31.34 30.12
N PRO A 5 12.38 31.85 29.86
CA PRO A 5 11.17 31.03 29.69
C PRO A 5 11.09 30.31 28.33
N SER A 6 12.23 30.13 27.64
CA SER A 6 12.25 29.77 26.21
C SER A 6 12.54 28.29 25.92
N VAL A 7 13.22 27.55 26.82
CA VAL A 7 13.61 26.16 26.55
C VAL A 7 12.51 25.18 26.93
N GLU A 8 11.88 25.39 28.10
CA GLU A 8 10.79 24.55 28.60
C GLU A 8 9.53 24.66 27.73
N ASN A 9 9.18 25.87 27.29
CA ASN A 9 8.03 26.11 26.42
C ASN A 9 8.23 25.51 25.02
N ARG A 10 9.45 25.57 24.47
CA ARG A 10 9.83 24.89 23.20
C ARG A 10 9.77 23.36 23.33
N ALA A 11 10.16 22.80 24.47
CA ALA A 11 10.11 21.36 24.70
C ALA A 11 8.67 20.84 24.82
N LYS A 12 7.80 21.58 25.52
CA LYS A 12 6.37 21.25 25.69
C LYS A 12 5.62 21.32 24.35
N PHE A 13 5.87 22.35 23.54
CA PHE A 13 5.30 22.50 22.19
C PHE A 13 5.74 21.40 21.22
N ARG A 14 7.03 21.02 21.24
CA ARG A 14 7.57 19.96 20.37
C ARG A 14 7.00 18.57 20.69
N ARG A 15 6.59 18.32 21.94
CA ARG A 15 5.96 17.05 22.34
C ARG A 15 4.48 16.98 21.95
N ARG A 16 3.75 18.10 22.08
CA ARG A 16 2.32 18.20 21.73
C ARG A 16 2.07 18.02 20.24
N ASN A 17 2.97 18.51 19.40
CA ASN A 17 2.81 18.43 17.95
C ASN A 17 3.45 17.17 17.34
N ALA A 18 4.09 16.30 18.13
CA ALA A 18 4.85 15.17 17.60
C ALA A 18 3.97 14.13 16.89
N VAL A 19 2.78 13.83 17.42
CA VAL A 19 1.85 12.87 16.79
C VAL A 19 1.23 13.47 15.53
N THR A 20 0.76 14.72 15.60
CA THR A 20 0.22 15.43 14.44
C THR A 20 1.24 15.56 13.32
N LEU A 21 2.49 15.88 13.64
CA LEU A 21 3.58 15.97 12.67
C LEU A 21 3.88 14.60 12.03
N LYS A 22 3.84 13.52 12.82
CA LYS A 22 3.98 12.15 12.30
C LYS A 22 2.82 11.75 11.39
N LEU A 23 1.59 12.08 11.75
CA LEU A 23 0.41 11.81 10.93
C LEU A 23 0.48 12.57 9.60
N LEU A 24 0.85 13.86 9.63
CA LEU A 24 1.06 14.66 8.43
C LEU A 24 2.20 14.11 7.57
N PHE A 25 3.29 13.66 8.20
CA PHE A 25 4.40 13.03 7.50
C PHE A 25 3.97 11.73 6.82
N VAL A 26 3.28 10.83 7.53
CA VAL A 26 2.77 9.57 6.97
C VAL A 26 1.77 9.85 5.85
N ALA A 27 0.85 10.81 6.03
CA ALA A 27 -0.10 11.20 4.99
C ALA A 27 0.62 11.75 3.73
N GLY A 28 1.60 12.64 3.90
CA GLY A 28 2.41 13.15 2.80
C GLY A 28 3.23 12.06 2.11
N LEU A 29 3.74 11.10 2.88
CA LEU A 29 4.47 9.95 2.36
C LEU A 29 3.57 8.99 1.57
N VAL A 30 2.37 8.68 2.07
CA VAL A 30 1.35 7.92 1.33
C VAL A 30 1.04 8.61 0.01
N LEU A 31 0.83 9.93 0.05
CA LEU A 31 0.50 10.73 -1.13
C LEU A 31 1.67 10.75 -2.14
N GLY A 32 2.90 10.87 -1.65
CA GLY A 32 4.12 10.75 -2.46
C GLY A 32 4.29 9.37 -3.11
N LEU A 33 3.94 8.30 -2.39
CA LEU A 33 3.97 6.93 -2.90
C LEU A 33 2.89 6.61 -3.93
N LEU A 34 1.86 7.45 -4.05
CA LEU A 34 0.91 7.32 -5.16
C LEU A 34 1.57 7.59 -6.51
N VAL A 35 2.59 8.46 -6.57
CA VAL A 35 3.32 8.78 -7.82
C VAL A 35 3.97 7.54 -8.45
N PRO A 36 4.83 6.78 -7.75
CA PRO A 36 5.39 5.55 -8.31
C PRO A 36 4.33 4.48 -8.59
N LEU A 37 3.23 4.43 -7.83
CA LEU A 37 2.10 3.55 -8.17
C LEU A 37 1.43 3.93 -9.49
N GLN A 38 1.27 5.23 -9.77
CA GLN A 38 0.78 5.70 -11.06
C GLN A 38 1.76 5.33 -12.18
N LEU A 39 3.07 5.41 -11.95
CA LEU A 39 4.07 4.96 -12.91
C LEU A 39 3.90 3.48 -13.26
N VAL A 40 3.66 2.61 -12.28
CA VAL A 40 3.38 1.19 -12.54
C VAL A 40 2.10 1.02 -13.38
N ASN A 41 1.08 1.83 -13.15
CA ASN A 41 -0.14 1.81 -13.95
C ASN A 41 0.14 2.21 -15.41
N VAL A 42 0.94 3.24 -15.64
CA VAL A 42 1.37 3.68 -16.98
C VAL A 42 2.20 2.58 -17.67
N LEU A 43 3.19 2.01 -16.98
CA LEU A 43 4.02 0.92 -17.52
C LEU A 43 3.17 -0.29 -17.91
N ARG A 44 2.22 -0.68 -17.07
CA ARG A 44 1.30 -1.78 -17.35
C ARG A 44 0.43 -1.48 -18.57
N GLN A 45 -0.09 -0.25 -18.70
CA GLN A 45 -0.88 0.17 -19.87
C GLN A 45 -0.05 0.08 -21.15
N GLU A 46 1.17 0.62 -21.14
CA GLU A 46 2.08 0.58 -22.28
C GLU A 46 2.44 -0.85 -22.68
N ARG A 47 2.78 -1.70 -21.70
CA ARG A 47 3.10 -3.13 -21.93
C ARG A 47 1.90 -3.90 -22.50
N ALA A 48 0.70 -3.65 -21.98
CA ALA A 48 -0.53 -4.25 -22.49
C ALA A 48 -0.84 -3.80 -23.92
N GLU A 49 -0.69 -2.52 -24.22
CA GLU A 49 -0.95 -1.95 -25.55
C GLU A 49 0.07 -2.44 -26.58
N ASN A 50 1.36 -2.46 -26.24
CA ASN A 50 2.41 -2.95 -27.13
C ASN A 50 2.20 -4.43 -27.49
N ARG A 51 1.77 -5.24 -26.53
CA ARG A 51 1.45 -6.65 -26.79
C ARG A 51 0.20 -6.82 -27.64
N TRP A 52 -0.82 -6.00 -27.40
CA TRP A 52 -2.02 -5.96 -28.25
C TRP A 52 -1.69 -5.61 -29.70
N ARG A 53 -0.81 -4.61 -29.94
CA ARG A 53 -0.33 -4.25 -31.29
C ARG A 53 0.41 -5.40 -31.98
N ALA A 54 1.24 -6.15 -31.23
CA ALA A 54 1.97 -7.29 -31.77
C ALA A 54 1.03 -8.43 -32.18
N LEU A 55 -0.08 -8.63 -31.46
CA LEU A 55 -1.08 -9.65 -31.77
C LEU A 55 -2.02 -9.23 -32.91
N HIS A 56 -2.25 -7.93 -33.09
CA HIS A 56 -3.15 -7.39 -34.12
C HIS A 56 -2.41 -6.44 -35.07
N PRO A 57 -1.46 -6.95 -35.89
CA PRO A 57 -0.71 -6.12 -36.83
C PRO A 57 -1.64 -5.47 -37.87
N GLU A 58 -2.74 -6.13 -38.24
CA GLU A 58 -3.79 -5.56 -39.10
C GLU A 58 -4.46 -4.30 -38.53
N ALA A 59 -4.54 -4.16 -37.21
CA ALA A 59 -5.14 -3.00 -36.55
C ALA A 59 -4.17 -1.81 -36.43
N ALA A 60 -2.86 -2.04 -36.61
CA ALA A 60 -1.83 -1.03 -36.44
C ALA A 60 -1.52 -0.23 -37.73
N ALA A 61 -2.05 -0.62 -38.89
CA ALA A 61 -1.83 0.07 -40.15
C ALA A 61 -2.90 1.17 -40.38
N PRO A 62 -2.56 2.47 -40.26
CA PRO A 62 -3.52 3.54 -40.53
C PRO A 62 -3.92 3.54 -42.02
N GLY A 63 -5.21 3.40 -42.29
CA GLY A 63 -5.80 3.59 -43.62
C GLY A 63 -6.14 2.32 -44.41
N VAL A 64 -5.88 1.12 -43.88
CA VAL A 64 -6.35 -0.12 -44.51
C VAL A 64 -7.64 -0.57 -43.85
N VAL A 65 -8.78 -0.05 -44.33
CA VAL A 65 -10.06 -0.75 -44.13
C VAL A 65 -9.98 -2.03 -44.96
N THR A 66 -9.40 -3.10 -44.42
CA THR A 66 -9.55 -4.41 -45.04
C THR A 66 -11.02 -4.76 -44.92
N VAL A 67 -11.78 -4.57 -46.01
CA VAL A 67 -13.07 -5.25 -46.18
C VAL A 67 -12.76 -6.72 -45.91
N PRO A 68 -13.38 -7.36 -44.89
CA PRO A 68 -13.02 -8.71 -44.55
C PRO A 68 -13.30 -9.57 -45.77
N ALA A 69 -12.24 -10.06 -46.43
CA ALA A 69 -12.36 -11.11 -47.42
C ALA A 69 -13.22 -12.19 -46.78
N ARG A 70 -14.30 -12.60 -47.46
CA ARG A 70 -15.32 -13.54 -46.98
C ARG A 70 -14.65 -14.64 -46.16
N ARG A 71 -14.67 -14.51 -44.83
CA ARG A 71 -13.97 -15.45 -43.94
C ARG A 71 -14.57 -16.83 -44.21
N SER A 72 -13.74 -17.77 -44.64
CA SER A 72 -14.19 -19.15 -44.70
C SER A 72 -14.63 -19.55 -43.29
N PRO A 73 -15.68 -20.36 -43.09
CA PRO A 73 -16.02 -20.90 -41.76
C PRO A 73 -14.82 -21.56 -41.06
N ALA A 74 -13.82 -21.99 -41.83
CA ALA A 74 -12.52 -22.49 -41.37
C ALA A 74 -11.55 -21.40 -40.85
N ASP A 75 -11.66 -20.14 -41.28
CA ASP A 75 -10.84 -19.01 -40.76
C ASP A 75 -11.45 -18.42 -39.47
N ILE A 76 -12.74 -18.63 -39.26
CA ILE A 76 -13.43 -18.41 -37.98
C ILE A 76 -13.13 -19.57 -37.00
N ALA A 77 -12.48 -20.64 -37.47
CA ALA A 77 -11.98 -21.69 -36.58
C ALA A 77 -10.84 -21.13 -35.73
N VAL A 78 -11.25 -20.51 -34.62
CA VAL A 78 -10.51 -20.29 -33.39
C VAL A 78 -9.05 -19.95 -33.67
N ARG A 79 -8.75 -18.67 -33.89
CA ARG A 79 -7.42 -18.13 -33.61
C ARG A 79 -7.18 -18.42 -32.12
N ARG A 80 -6.63 -19.60 -31.83
CA ARG A 80 -6.30 -20.02 -30.47
C ARG A 80 -5.33 -18.97 -29.99
N VAL A 81 -5.75 -18.18 -29.01
CA VAL A 81 -4.84 -17.32 -28.27
C VAL A 81 -3.74 -18.26 -27.75
N ASP A 82 -2.49 -17.90 -27.98
CA ASP A 82 -1.39 -18.70 -27.45
C ASP A 82 -1.59 -18.76 -25.92
N PRO A 83 -1.51 -19.94 -25.28
CA PRO A 83 -1.63 -20.06 -23.83
C PRO A 83 -0.76 -19.04 -23.06
N LYS A 84 0.37 -18.62 -23.62
CA LYS A 84 1.23 -17.58 -23.02
C LYS A 84 0.61 -16.19 -23.00
N ASP A 85 -0.19 -15.84 -24.00
CA ASP A 85 -0.84 -14.53 -24.09
C ASP A 85 -2.06 -14.46 -23.16
N GLU A 86 -2.75 -15.59 -22.95
CA GLU A 86 -3.83 -15.70 -21.94
C GLU A 86 -3.29 -15.45 -20.53
N VAL A 87 -2.18 -16.11 -20.17
CA VAL A 87 -1.52 -15.92 -18.86
C VAL A 87 -1.10 -14.47 -18.64
N ALA A 88 -0.47 -13.84 -19.63
CA ALA A 88 -0.05 -12.44 -19.52
C ALA A 88 -1.25 -11.48 -19.37
N LEU A 89 -2.35 -11.72 -20.10
CA LEU A 89 -3.57 -10.92 -19.98
C LEU A 89 -4.18 -11.02 -18.59
N GLU A 90 -4.25 -12.22 -18.02
CA GLU A 90 -4.71 -12.44 -16.65
C GLU A 90 -3.81 -11.76 -15.62
N GLY A 91 -2.49 -11.83 -15.81
CA GLY A 91 -1.51 -11.11 -15.01
C GLY A 91 -1.74 -9.60 -15.03
N TYR A 92 -1.91 -9.00 -16.21
CA TYR A 92 -2.22 -7.58 -16.33
C TYR A 92 -3.55 -7.18 -15.68
N ARG A 93 -4.59 -8.01 -15.81
CA ARG A 93 -5.88 -7.79 -15.13
C ARG A 93 -5.74 -7.86 -13.60
N MET A 94 -4.90 -8.76 -13.10
CA MET A 94 -4.62 -8.86 -11.67
C MET A 94 -3.89 -7.62 -11.16
N VAL A 95 -2.87 -7.16 -11.89
CA VAL A 95 -2.12 -5.94 -11.57
C VAL A 95 -3.04 -4.72 -11.61
N GLU A 96 -3.90 -4.62 -12.63
CA GLU A 96 -4.90 -3.55 -12.73
C GLU A 96 -5.79 -3.47 -11.48
N ARG A 97 -6.35 -4.60 -11.07
CA ARG A 97 -7.17 -4.70 -9.86
C ARG A 97 -6.37 -4.30 -8.63
N SER A 98 -5.13 -4.76 -8.54
CA SER A 98 -4.22 -4.45 -7.43
C SER A 98 -3.93 -2.96 -7.33
N LEU A 99 -3.70 -2.27 -8.46
CA LEU A 99 -3.41 -0.85 -8.52
C LEU A 99 -4.65 0.01 -8.20
N LYS A 100 -5.84 -0.37 -8.66
CA LYS A 100 -7.10 0.30 -8.30
C LYS A 100 -7.33 0.30 -6.79
N HIS A 101 -6.92 -0.76 -6.11
CA HIS A 101 -6.99 -0.88 -4.65
C HIS A 101 -5.69 -0.48 -3.93
N GLY A 102 -4.68 0.01 -4.66
CA GLY A 102 -3.34 0.27 -4.11
C GLY A 102 -3.32 1.35 -3.03
N ALA A 103 -4.14 2.39 -3.17
CA ALA A 103 -4.28 3.43 -2.15
C ALA A 103 -4.84 2.87 -0.83
N LEU A 104 -5.80 1.95 -0.90
CA LEU A 104 -6.35 1.27 0.27
C LEU A 104 -5.29 0.41 0.95
N VAL A 105 -4.51 -0.34 0.18
CA VAL A 105 -3.41 -1.17 0.73
C VAL A 105 -2.38 -0.31 1.42
N LEU A 106 -1.93 0.78 0.79
CA LEU A 106 -1.01 1.73 1.42
C LEU A 106 -1.59 2.25 2.74
N ALA A 107 -2.82 2.75 2.73
CA ALA A 107 -3.49 3.25 3.93
C ALA A 107 -3.53 2.18 5.03
N LEU A 108 -3.85 0.93 4.70
CA LEU A 108 -3.93 -0.18 5.64
C LEU A 108 -2.55 -0.51 6.24
N VAL A 109 -1.50 -0.64 5.40
CA VAL A 109 -0.14 -0.92 5.86
C VAL A 109 0.36 0.20 6.76
N PHE A 110 0.24 1.46 6.34
CA PHE A 110 0.71 2.60 7.14
C PHE A 110 -0.08 2.76 8.43
N THR A 111 -1.39 2.51 8.42
CA THR A 111 -2.20 2.47 9.65
C THR A 111 -1.73 1.37 10.59
N ALA A 112 -1.44 0.17 10.06
CA ALA A 112 -0.99 -0.97 10.83
C ALA A 112 0.40 -0.71 11.45
N PHE A 113 1.33 -0.11 10.71
CA PHE A 113 2.64 0.33 11.23
C PHE A 113 2.52 1.45 12.26
N PHE A 114 1.62 2.43 12.03
CA PHE A 114 1.35 3.49 12.98
C PHE A 114 0.81 2.92 14.30
N LEU A 115 -0.14 2.00 14.21
CA LEU A 115 -0.70 1.31 15.37
C LEU A 115 0.36 0.50 16.11
N PHE A 116 1.23 -0.21 15.40
CA PHE A 116 2.37 -0.90 15.98
C PHE A 116 3.32 0.06 16.69
N GLU A 117 3.61 1.23 16.12
CA GLU A 117 4.46 2.25 16.74
C GLU A 117 3.87 2.73 18.08
N VAL A 118 2.56 3.02 18.08
CA VAL A 118 1.82 3.47 19.27
C VAL A 118 1.82 2.39 20.35
N LEU A 119 1.51 1.14 19.98
CA LEU A 119 1.43 0.02 20.93
C LEU A 119 2.81 -0.39 21.47
N ALA A 120 3.84 -0.42 20.61
CA ALA A 120 5.18 -0.83 21.00
C ALA A 120 5.98 0.29 21.69
N SER A 121 5.45 1.53 21.72
CA SER A 121 6.14 2.71 22.25
C SER A 121 7.54 2.93 21.64
N LEU A 122 7.73 2.50 20.38
CA LEU A 122 9.00 2.61 19.67
C LEU A 122 9.01 3.90 18.84
N ARG A 123 10.19 4.54 18.74
CA ARG A 123 10.37 5.67 17.81
C ARG A 123 10.93 5.13 16.51
N LEU A 124 10.05 4.84 15.55
CA LEU A 124 10.48 4.46 14.21
C LEU A 124 11.03 5.69 13.49
N HIS A 125 12.22 5.56 12.90
CA HIS A 125 12.82 6.64 12.12
C HIS A 125 12.00 6.87 10.84
N PRO A 126 11.81 8.11 10.36
CA PRO A 126 11.05 8.42 9.14
C PRO A 126 11.50 7.61 7.90
N VAL A 127 12.79 7.30 7.82
CA VAL A 127 13.38 6.46 6.76
C VAL A 127 12.77 5.06 6.72
N HIS A 128 12.38 4.48 7.86
CA HIS A 128 11.77 3.15 7.90
C HIS A 128 10.41 3.14 7.19
N TYR A 129 9.59 4.18 7.39
CA TYR A 129 8.33 4.36 6.66
C TYR A 129 8.54 4.50 5.15
N GLY A 130 9.58 5.26 4.75
CA GLY A 130 9.95 5.39 3.34
C GLY A 130 10.37 4.07 2.70
N LEU A 131 11.18 3.26 3.40
CA LEU A 131 11.65 1.96 2.91
C LEU A 131 10.53 0.93 2.83
N VAL A 132 9.61 0.89 3.81
CA VAL A 132 8.42 0.03 3.75
C VAL A 132 7.54 0.43 2.57
N GLY A 133 7.33 1.73 2.37
CA GLY A 133 6.60 2.26 1.22
C GLY A 133 7.24 1.88 -0.13
N ALA A 134 8.56 2.02 -0.24
CA ALA A 134 9.31 1.63 -1.42
C ALA A 134 9.20 0.12 -1.68
N ALA A 135 9.25 -0.70 -0.64
CA ALA A 135 9.05 -2.15 -0.76
C ALA A 135 7.63 -2.50 -1.23
N LEU A 136 6.61 -1.74 -0.83
CA LEU A 136 5.25 -1.89 -1.38
C LEU A 136 5.20 -1.52 -2.86
N CYS A 137 5.89 -0.47 -3.30
CA CYS A 137 6.00 -0.17 -4.73
C CYS A 137 6.68 -1.33 -5.48
N LEU A 138 7.79 -1.85 -4.95
CA LEU A 138 8.48 -3.01 -5.53
C LEU A 138 7.60 -4.26 -5.58
N PHE A 139 6.70 -4.45 -4.61
CA PHE A 139 5.69 -5.51 -4.67
C PHE A 139 4.82 -5.39 -5.92
N TYR A 140 4.29 -4.20 -6.26
CA TYR A 140 3.48 -4.01 -7.47
C TYR A 140 4.29 -4.18 -8.76
N LEU A 141 5.56 -3.72 -8.77
CA LEU A 141 6.45 -3.98 -9.91
C LEU A 141 6.74 -5.47 -10.08
N ALA A 142 7.01 -6.19 -8.97
CA ALA A 142 7.26 -7.62 -8.99
C ALA A 142 6.00 -8.40 -9.41
N LEU A 143 4.82 -7.97 -8.96
CA LEU A 143 3.55 -8.57 -9.38
C LEU A 143 3.32 -8.39 -10.89
N LEU A 144 3.66 -7.23 -11.45
CA LEU A 144 3.63 -6.97 -12.89
C LEU A 144 4.59 -7.89 -13.64
N ALA A 145 5.86 -7.93 -13.22
CA ALA A 145 6.88 -8.73 -13.89
C ALA A 145 6.63 -10.25 -13.79
N LEU A 146 6.21 -10.73 -12.61
CA LEU A 146 5.90 -12.15 -12.40
C LEU A 146 4.59 -12.54 -13.08
N GLY A 147 3.60 -11.64 -13.12
CA GLY A 147 2.32 -11.88 -13.80
C GLY A 147 2.45 -12.04 -15.32
N GLU A 148 3.55 -11.57 -15.93
CA GLU A 148 3.84 -11.82 -17.35
C GLU A 148 4.35 -13.24 -17.63
N ILE A 149 4.89 -13.93 -16.61
CA ILE A 149 5.61 -15.20 -16.78
C ILE A 149 4.85 -16.36 -16.09
N LEU A 150 4.19 -16.06 -14.97
CA LEU A 150 3.51 -17.02 -14.10
C LEU A 150 2.01 -16.79 -14.10
N GLN A 151 1.28 -17.85 -13.74
CA GLN A 151 -0.14 -17.75 -13.44
C GLN A 151 -0.41 -16.78 -12.26
N PRO A 152 -1.61 -16.15 -12.20
CA PRO A 152 -1.92 -15.11 -11.22
C PRO A 152 -1.65 -15.49 -9.74
N GLY A 153 -1.97 -16.72 -9.36
CA GLY A 153 -1.77 -17.23 -8.00
C GLY A 153 -0.29 -17.26 -7.56
N PRO A 154 0.59 -18.04 -8.22
CA PRO A 154 2.01 -18.10 -7.87
C PRO A 154 2.73 -16.77 -8.08
N ALA A 155 2.34 -15.96 -9.08
CA ALA A 155 2.90 -14.62 -9.27
C ALA A 155 2.68 -13.74 -8.02
N TYR A 156 1.46 -13.78 -7.46
CA TYR A 156 1.13 -13.04 -6.25
C TYR A 156 1.91 -13.51 -5.03
N VAL A 157 1.96 -14.82 -4.80
CA VAL A 157 2.69 -15.39 -3.65
C VAL A 157 4.18 -15.08 -3.76
N GLY A 158 4.76 -15.15 -4.96
CA GLY A 158 6.15 -14.78 -5.23
C GLY A 158 6.43 -13.30 -4.93
N ALA A 159 5.60 -12.39 -5.44
CA ALA A 159 5.74 -10.96 -5.19
C ALA A 159 5.58 -10.61 -3.70
N ALA A 160 4.53 -11.15 -3.06
CA ALA A 160 4.20 -10.90 -1.66
C ALA A 160 5.27 -11.46 -0.72
N SER A 161 5.79 -12.65 -1.00
CA SER A 161 6.86 -13.26 -0.20
C SER A 161 8.17 -12.48 -0.34
N ALA A 162 8.54 -12.07 -1.56
CA ALA A 162 9.74 -11.27 -1.79
C ALA A 162 9.70 -9.92 -1.06
N SER A 163 8.59 -9.18 -1.17
CA SER A 163 8.43 -7.89 -0.48
C SER A 163 8.37 -8.06 1.04
N SER A 164 7.64 -9.07 1.52
CA SER A 164 7.51 -9.35 2.94
C SER A 164 8.83 -9.77 3.56
N LEU A 165 9.58 -10.66 2.89
CA LEU A 165 10.90 -11.08 3.32
C LEU A 165 11.84 -9.87 3.42
N LEU A 166 11.86 -8.99 2.41
CA LEU A 166 12.68 -7.78 2.42
C LEU A 166 12.36 -6.88 3.63
N ILE A 167 11.08 -6.63 3.89
CA ILE A 167 10.63 -5.79 5.02
C ILE A 167 10.94 -6.47 6.36
N THR A 168 10.68 -7.76 6.49
CA THR A 168 10.90 -8.52 7.73
C THR A 168 12.38 -8.64 8.07
N LEU A 169 13.24 -8.96 7.09
CA LEU A 169 14.70 -9.05 7.30
C LEU A 169 15.27 -7.69 7.71
N TYR A 170 14.87 -6.62 7.02
CA TYR A 170 15.28 -5.27 7.39
C TYR A 170 14.80 -4.89 8.80
N SER A 171 13.54 -5.23 9.13
CA SER A 171 12.98 -5.01 10.47
C SER A 171 13.72 -5.80 11.54
N GLY A 172 14.11 -7.05 11.28
CA GLY A 172 14.93 -7.86 12.18
C GLY A 172 16.29 -7.23 12.44
N ALA A 173 16.96 -6.74 11.40
CA ALA A 173 18.24 -6.06 11.50
C ALA A 173 18.15 -4.73 12.29
N VAL A 174 17.12 -3.92 12.03
CA VAL A 174 16.96 -2.60 12.65
C VAL A 174 16.46 -2.69 14.09
N LEU A 175 15.46 -3.54 14.36
CA LEU A 175 14.84 -3.62 15.69
C LEU A 175 15.63 -4.50 16.68
N ARG A 176 16.71 -5.19 16.22
CA ARG A 176 17.57 -6.09 17.02
C ARG A 176 16.78 -7.12 17.86
N THR A 177 15.57 -7.47 17.46
CA THR A 177 14.69 -8.39 18.19
C THR A 177 13.79 -9.15 17.24
N TRP A 178 13.96 -10.48 17.19
CA TRP A 178 13.18 -11.37 16.31
C TRP A 178 11.69 -11.41 16.64
N VAL A 179 11.29 -11.17 17.89
CA VAL A 179 9.87 -11.08 18.29
C VAL A 179 9.16 -9.92 17.57
N ARG A 180 9.80 -8.74 17.52
CA ARG A 180 9.24 -7.56 16.85
C ARG A 180 9.23 -7.72 15.33
N ALA A 181 10.26 -8.34 14.78
CA ALA A 181 10.31 -8.69 13.37
C ALA A 181 9.20 -9.68 12.98
N GLY A 182 8.94 -10.68 13.83
CA GLY A 182 7.83 -11.64 13.67
C GLY A 182 6.46 -10.98 13.72
N LEU A 183 6.25 -10.00 14.61
CA LEU A 183 5.02 -9.20 14.64
C LEU A 183 4.81 -8.41 13.35
N ILE A 184 5.87 -7.76 12.84
CA ILE A 184 5.81 -7.04 11.56
C ILE A 184 5.52 -8.01 10.41
N ALA A 185 6.14 -9.18 10.39
CA ALA A 185 5.87 -10.22 9.39
C ALA A 185 4.42 -10.69 9.43
N GLY A 186 3.86 -10.92 10.62
CA GLY A 186 2.47 -11.32 10.80
C GLY A 186 1.50 -10.23 10.36
N LEU A 187 1.75 -8.98 10.73
CA LEU A 187 0.96 -7.82 10.33
C LEU A 187 0.96 -7.65 8.80
N LEU A 188 2.14 -7.75 8.19
CA LEU A 188 2.31 -7.62 6.74
C LEU A 188 1.68 -8.80 5.99
N GLY A 189 1.79 -10.02 6.54
CA GLY A 189 1.11 -11.21 6.03
C GLY A 189 -0.42 -11.08 6.11
N ALA A 190 -0.95 -10.50 7.19
CA ALA A 190 -2.38 -10.21 7.31
C ALA A 190 -2.84 -9.21 6.24
N VAL A 191 -2.08 -8.13 6.01
CA VAL A 191 -2.41 -7.14 4.97
C VAL A 191 -2.35 -7.77 3.57
N HIS A 192 -1.32 -8.55 3.25
CA HIS A 192 -1.25 -9.27 1.97
C HIS A 192 -2.36 -10.33 1.86
N SER A 193 -2.81 -10.93 2.96
CA SER A 193 -3.93 -11.87 2.92
C SER A 193 -5.24 -11.16 2.58
N VAL A 194 -5.51 -10.00 3.21
CA VAL A 194 -6.66 -9.15 2.86
C VAL A 194 -6.60 -8.72 1.41
N LEU A 195 -5.43 -8.28 0.93
CA LEU A 195 -5.24 -7.91 -0.47
C LEU A 195 -5.53 -9.08 -1.42
N TYR A 196 -5.08 -10.29 -1.10
CA TYR A 196 -5.36 -11.47 -1.91
C TYR A 196 -6.86 -11.75 -2.01
N VAL A 197 -7.60 -11.62 -0.90
CA VAL A 197 -9.06 -11.77 -0.88
C VAL A 197 -9.73 -10.70 -1.74
N VAL A 198 -9.33 -9.43 -1.60
CA VAL A 198 -9.84 -8.32 -2.42
C VAL A 198 -9.58 -8.56 -3.91
N LEU A 199 -8.43 -9.13 -4.27
CA LEU A 199 -8.07 -9.43 -5.67
C LEU A 199 -8.88 -10.58 -6.28
N ARG A 200 -9.24 -11.59 -5.47
CA ARG A 200 -9.95 -12.77 -5.94
C ARG A 200 -11.45 -12.55 -6.09
N MET A 201 -12.01 -11.61 -5.33
CA MET A 201 -13.45 -11.31 -5.32
C MET A 201 -13.76 -10.18 -6.30
N GLU A 202 -13.73 -10.47 -7.59
CA GLU A 202 -13.97 -9.50 -8.68
C GLU A 202 -15.30 -8.74 -8.53
N GLU A 203 -16.35 -9.40 -8.05
CA GLU A 203 -17.68 -8.81 -7.87
C GLU A 203 -17.88 -8.17 -6.47
N PHE A 204 -17.06 -8.50 -5.47
CA PHE A 204 -17.17 -7.99 -4.10
C PHE A 204 -16.01 -7.10 -3.67
N ALA A 205 -15.21 -6.60 -4.61
CA ALA A 205 -14.01 -5.81 -4.31
C ALA A 205 -14.33 -4.55 -3.47
N LEU A 206 -15.44 -3.88 -3.76
CA LEU A 206 -15.90 -2.72 -2.98
C LEU A 206 -16.28 -3.11 -1.55
N LEU A 207 -16.97 -4.23 -1.37
CA LEU A 207 -17.39 -4.75 -0.06
C LEU A 207 -16.18 -5.18 0.78
N ALA A 208 -15.23 -5.90 0.18
CA ALA A 208 -14.01 -6.33 0.86
C ALA A 208 -13.15 -5.13 1.26
N GLY A 209 -13.04 -4.12 0.38
CA GLY A 209 -12.33 -2.88 0.68
C GLY A 209 -12.96 -2.07 1.81
N THR A 210 -14.28 -1.86 1.78
CA THR A 210 -14.97 -1.13 2.86
C THR A 210 -14.89 -1.89 4.18
N ALA A 211 -15.09 -3.21 4.18
CA ALA A 211 -14.93 -4.03 5.38
C ALA A 211 -13.52 -3.92 5.98
N ALA A 212 -12.47 -3.94 5.15
CA ALA A 212 -11.09 -3.77 5.61
C ALA A 212 -10.85 -2.38 6.21
N LEU A 213 -11.39 -1.32 5.61
CA LEU A 213 -11.31 0.04 6.14
C LEU A 213 -12.03 0.18 7.48
N PHE A 214 -13.25 -0.38 7.61
CA PHE A 214 -13.99 -0.42 8.87
C PHE A 214 -13.23 -1.17 9.95
N ALA A 215 -12.65 -2.33 9.64
CA ALA A 215 -11.85 -3.10 10.58
C ALA A 215 -10.60 -2.33 11.03
N ALA A 216 -9.90 -1.67 10.11
CA ALA A 216 -8.73 -0.87 10.43
C ALA A 216 -9.07 0.34 11.30
N LEU A 217 -10.14 1.06 10.97
CA LEU A 217 -10.62 2.17 11.79
C LEU A 217 -11.04 1.68 13.18
N GLY A 218 -11.76 0.57 13.27
CA GLY A 218 -12.16 -0.06 14.53
C GLY A 218 -10.96 -0.46 15.38
N ALA A 219 -9.91 -1.03 14.77
CA ALA A 219 -8.67 -1.34 15.46
C ALA A 219 -8.01 -0.07 16.02
N VAL A 220 -7.87 0.98 15.21
CA VAL A 220 -7.33 2.27 15.67
C VAL A 220 -8.12 2.77 16.88
N MET A 221 -9.45 2.87 16.78
CA MET A 221 -10.31 3.34 17.88
C MET A 221 -10.16 2.49 19.15
N PHE A 222 -10.13 1.16 19.01
CA PHE A 222 -10.02 0.25 20.13
C PHE A 222 -8.69 0.42 20.89
N PHE A 223 -7.58 0.50 20.15
CA PHE A 223 -6.25 0.59 20.75
C PHE A 223 -5.91 2.02 21.24
N THR A 224 -6.46 3.07 20.62
CA THR A 224 -6.27 4.44 21.09
C THR A 224 -7.16 4.82 22.27
N ARG A 225 -8.14 3.97 22.65
CA ARG A 225 -9.11 4.25 23.73
C ARG A 225 -8.47 4.60 25.07
N LYS A 226 -7.30 4.05 25.38
CA LYS A 226 -6.60 4.26 26.67
C LYS A 226 -5.54 5.37 26.61
N ILE A 227 -5.49 6.15 25.53
CA ILE A 227 -4.56 7.26 25.41
C ILE A 227 -5.19 8.47 26.09
N ASP A 228 -4.64 8.88 27.24
CA ASP A 228 -5.06 10.12 27.93
C ASP A 228 -4.57 11.33 27.15
N TRP A 229 -5.41 11.83 26.24
CA TRP A 229 -5.14 13.04 25.47
C TRP A 229 -5.15 14.32 26.32
N PHE A 230 -5.86 14.28 27.47
CA PHE A 230 -6.10 15.45 28.33
C PHE A 230 -5.24 15.53 29.59
N ALA A 231 -4.42 14.51 29.90
CA ALA A 231 -3.54 14.53 31.08
C ALA A 231 -2.44 15.63 31.04
N HIS A 232 -2.39 16.44 29.98
CA HIS A 232 -1.45 17.54 29.79
C HIS A 232 -2.04 18.96 29.96
N GLU A 233 -3.34 19.10 30.26
CA GLU A 233 -4.00 20.41 30.42
C GLU A 233 -4.22 20.83 31.89
N GLU A 234 -4.26 19.90 32.84
CA GLU A 234 -4.59 20.18 34.27
C GLU A 234 -3.44 20.79 35.11
N GLY A 235 -2.35 21.22 34.48
CA GLY A 235 -1.17 21.75 35.20
C GLY A 235 -1.19 23.25 35.55
N SER A 236 -2.32 23.95 35.42
CA SER A 236 -2.41 25.37 35.81
C SER A 236 -3.30 25.51 37.05
N PRO A 237 -2.73 25.74 38.25
CA PRO A 237 -3.52 26.10 39.42
C PRO A 237 -4.37 27.32 39.09
N ILE A 238 -5.68 27.22 39.26
CA ILE A 238 -6.58 28.38 39.16
C ILE A 238 -6.12 29.36 40.25
N PRO A 239 -5.67 30.59 39.91
CA PRO A 239 -5.28 31.58 40.91
C PRO A 239 -6.45 31.84 41.86
N PRO A 240 -6.26 31.87 43.18
CA PRO A 240 -7.33 32.22 44.10
C PRO A 240 -7.88 33.59 43.74
N LEU A 241 -9.22 33.68 43.63
CA LEU A 241 -9.91 34.93 43.33
C LEU A 241 -9.55 35.99 44.39
N PRO A 242 -9.31 37.25 43.99
CA PRO A 242 -9.02 38.32 44.95
C PRO A 242 -10.20 38.44 45.91
N ALA A 243 -9.90 38.36 47.21
CA ALA A 243 -10.88 38.62 48.25
C ALA A 243 -11.34 40.08 48.15
N SER A 244 -12.63 40.29 47.93
CA SER A 244 -13.32 41.59 47.97
C SER A 244 -13.51 42.06 49.40
#